data_AF-A0A962W557-F1
#
_entry.id   AF-A0A962W557-F1
#
_cell.length_a   1.000
_cell.length_b   1.000
_cell.length_c   1.000
_cell.angle_alpha   90.00
_cell.angle_beta   90.00
_cell.angle_gamma   90.00
#
_symmetry.space_group_name_H-M   'P 1'
#
loop_
_entity.id
_entity.type
_entity.pdbx_description
1 polymer ?
#
loop_
_entity_poly.entity_id
_entity_poly.type
_entity_poly.pdbx_seq_one_letter_code
_entity_poly.pdbx_strand_id
1 'polypeptide(L)'
;MALVVDGGHDLEDAVRRAARNQGIGLQQVRPLLATIHPAIAEYRALFRPQQVEKLRGQRELARQAMRMFEEFRPRLVGALVRGDGPFERVRLLLFAETPEKVAMHLADRHIPWRESEIELHYSGGRRLARPAFLFVAGETTVELVILEAGSHSDPPRDPLTGGRMPMLDTAALDTLLQPGTG
;
A
#
# COMPACT_ATOMS: atom_id res chain seq x y z
N MET A 1 -13.10 -6.54 -29.17
CA MET A 1 -13.86 -7.04 -28.00
C MET A 1 -13.54 -6.10 -26.85
N ALA A 2 -14.50 -5.23 -26.49
CA ALA A 2 -14.31 -4.21 -25.48
C ALA A 2 -14.09 -4.88 -24.11
N LEU A 3 -13.01 -4.51 -23.44
CA LEU A 3 -12.72 -4.95 -22.07
C LEU A 3 -13.67 -4.18 -21.14
N VAL A 4 -14.90 -4.67 -21.01
CA VAL A 4 -15.81 -4.22 -19.94
C VAL A 4 -15.27 -4.82 -18.65
N VAL A 5 -14.53 -4.01 -17.89
CA VAL A 5 -14.08 -4.37 -16.54
C VAL A 5 -15.24 -4.02 -15.60
N ASP A 6 -16.20 -4.93 -15.55
CA ASP A 6 -17.16 -5.01 -14.47
C ASP A 6 -16.48 -5.61 -13.24
N GLY A 7 -16.81 -5.09 -12.05
CA GLY A 7 -16.21 -5.49 -10.79
C GLY A 7 -14.91 -4.75 -10.46
N GLY A 8 -14.92 -3.98 -9.38
CA GLY A 8 -13.75 -3.34 -8.76
C GLY A 8 -12.74 -4.32 -8.17
N HIS A 9 -12.37 -5.35 -8.92
CA HIS A 9 -11.34 -6.29 -8.54
C HIS A 9 -9.96 -5.70 -8.89
N ASP A 10 -9.16 -5.62 -7.84
CA ASP A 10 -7.74 -5.40 -7.75
C ASP A 10 -7.03 -5.40 -9.12
N LEU A 11 -6.51 -4.24 -9.54
CA LEU A 11 -5.75 -4.11 -10.78
C LEU A 11 -4.56 -5.09 -10.77
N GLU A 12 -3.98 -5.35 -9.60
CA GLU A 12 -2.93 -6.34 -9.43
C GLU A 12 -3.44 -7.75 -9.72
N ASP A 13 -4.61 -8.13 -9.18
CA ASP A 13 -5.22 -9.42 -9.49
C ASP A 13 -5.69 -9.51 -10.94
N ALA A 14 -6.30 -8.46 -11.50
CA ALA A 14 -6.79 -8.42 -12.88
C ALA A 14 -5.62 -8.59 -13.86
N VAL A 15 -4.51 -7.90 -13.62
CA VAL A 15 -3.27 -8.02 -14.41
C VAL A 15 -2.63 -9.38 -14.21
N ARG A 16 -2.57 -9.89 -12.97
CA ARG A 16 -2.05 -11.22 -12.67
C ARG A 16 -2.92 -12.32 -13.28
N ARG A 17 -4.23 -12.11 -13.41
CA ARG A 17 -5.17 -13.00 -14.10
C ARG A 17 -4.98 -12.91 -15.61
N ALA A 18 -4.87 -11.71 -16.16
CA ALA A 18 -4.66 -11.48 -17.59
C ALA A 18 -3.32 -12.09 -18.07
N ALA A 19 -2.24 -11.87 -17.33
CA ALA A 19 -0.92 -12.45 -17.60
C ALA A 19 -0.97 -13.98 -17.58
N ARG A 20 -1.61 -14.57 -16.55
CA ARG A 20 -1.83 -16.02 -16.45
C ARG A 20 -2.66 -16.57 -17.61
N ASN A 21 -3.76 -15.90 -17.97
CA ASN A 21 -4.67 -16.34 -19.03
C ASN A 21 -4.03 -16.25 -20.43
N GLN A 22 -3.08 -15.34 -20.63
CA GLN A 22 -2.37 -15.15 -21.90
C GLN A 22 -1.07 -15.96 -21.99
N GLY A 23 -0.67 -16.68 -20.93
CA GLY A 23 0.61 -17.40 -20.86
C GLY A 23 1.84 -16.49 -20.87
N ILE A 24 1.67 -15.20 -20.57
CA ILE A 24 2.71 -14.18 -20.59
C ILE A 24 3.24 -14.01 -19.17
N GLY A 25 4.56 -14.00 -18.99
CA GLY A 25 5.16 -13.79 -17.67
C GLY A 25 4.90 -12.37 -17.18
N LEU A 26 4.61 -12.20 -15.87
CA LEU A 26 4.39 -10.88 -15.26
C LEU A 26 5.48 -9.87 -15.63
N GLN A 27 6.75 -10.33 -15.72
CA GLN A 27 7.91 -9.53 -16.12
C GLN A 27 7.75 -8.85 -17.48
N GLN A 28 7.06 -9.48 -18.43
CA GLN A 28 6.82 -8.93 -19.78
C GLN A 28 5.71 -7.87 -19.77
N VAL A 29 4.83 -7.89 -18.78
CA VAL A 29 3.69 -6.97 -18.66
C VAL A 29 4.06 -5.71 -17.85
N ARG A 30 5.10 -5.77 -17.00
CA ARG A 30 5.53 -4.65 -16.13
C ARG A 30 5.79 -3.32 -16.85
N PRO A 31 6.48 -3.28 -18.00
CA PRO A 31 6.76 -2.01 -18.68
C PRO A 31 5.46 -1.31 -19.13
N LEU A 32 4.47 -2.09 -19.56
CA LEU A 32 3.18 -1.59 -19.99
C LEU A 32 2.36 -1.05 -18.81
N LEU A 33 2.44 -1.70 -17.64
CA LEU A 33 1.75 -1.25 -16.42
C LEU A 33 2.25 0.11 -15.94
N ALA A 34 3.57 0.31 -15.94
CA ALA A 34 4.19 1.58 -15.54
C ALA A 34 3.66 2.77 -16.35
N THR A 35 3.37 2.56 -17.64
CA THR A 35 2.84 3.59 -18.55
C THR A 35 1.34 3.83 -18.36
N ILE A 36 0.56 2.84 -17.92
CA ILE A 36 -0.91 2.92 -17.83
C ILE A 36 -1.38 3.55 -16.51
N HIS A 37 -0.60 3.45 -15.43
CA HIS A 37 -0.98 4.00 -14.12
C HIS A 37 -1.40 5.49 -14.14
N PRO A 38 -0.67 6.41 -14.82
CA PRO A 38 -1.09 7.81 -14.92
C PRO A 38 -2.44 7.99 -15.62
N ALA A 39 -2.68 7.26 -16.71
CA ALA A 39 -3.93 7.32 -17.46
C ALA A 39 -5.14 6.78 -16.68
N ILE A 40 -4.92 5.80 -15.80
CA ILE A 40 -5.97 5.28 -14.89
C ILE A 40 -6.39 6.35 -13.87
N ALA A 41 -5.44 7.13 -13.35
CA ALA A 41 -5.74 8.19 -12.39
C ALA A 41 -6.61 9.29 -13.02
N GLU A 42 -6.25 9.72 -14.23
CA GLU A 42 -7.00 10.72 -15.00
C GLU A 42 -8.43 10.24 -15.33
N TYR A 43 -8.59 9.00 -15.79
CA TYR A 43 -9.89 8.40 -16.05
C TYR A 43 -10.79 8.38 -14.80
N ARG A 44 -10.23 8.05 -13.63
CA ARG A 44 -11.03 7.98 -12.39
C ARG A 44 -11.46 9.33 -11.87
N ALA A 45 -10.61 10.36 -12.00
CA ALA A 45 -10.97 11.72 -11.62
C ALA A 45 -12.20 12.20 -12.43
N LEU A 46 -12.28 11.83 -13.71
CA LEU A 46 -13.36 12.24 -14.59
C LEU A 46 -14.64 11.37 -14.45
N PHE A 47 -14.50 10.08 -14.13
CA PHE A 47 -15.62 9.12 -14.21
C PHE A 47 -15.98 8.39 -12.91
N ARG A 48 -15.25 8.56 -11.79
CA ARG A 48 -15.51 7.88 -10.50
C ARG A 48 -15.28 8.78 -9.27
N PRO A 49 -16.03 9.88 -9.09
CA PRO A 49 -15.81 10.83 -8.00
C PRO A 49 -15.96 10.22 -6.60
N GLN A 50 -16.82 9.21 -6.41
CA GLN A 50 -16.94 8.53 -5.10
C GLN A 50 -15.64 7.81 -4.70
N GLN A 51 -14.81 7.39 -5.66
CA GLN A 51 -13.51 6.80 -5.36
C GLN A 51 -12.48 7.84 -4.91
N VAL A 52 -12.60 9.09 -5.38
CA VAL A 52 -11.71 10.18 -4.95
C VAL A 52 -11.96 10.52 -3.48
N GLU A 53 -13.22 10.67 -3.09
CA GLU A 53 -13.60 10.91 -1.69
C GLU A 53 -13.21 9.73 -0.78
N LYS A 54 -13.48 8.49 -1.22
CA LYS A 54 -13.06 7.29 -0.48
C LYS A 54 -11.53 7.25 -0.30
N LEU A 55 -10.77 7.54 -1.36
CA LEU A 55 -9.30 7.60 -1.30
C LEU A 55 -8.82 8.66 -0.31
N ARG A 56 -9.40 9.86 -0.35
CA ARG A 56 -9.07 10.95 0.56
C ARG A 56 -9.31 10.54 2.02
N GLY A 57 -10.49 10.01 2.33
CA GLY A 57 -10.81 9.54 3.69
C GLY A 57 -9.86 8.44 4.18
N GLN A 58 -9.48 7.50 3.30
CA GLN A 58 -8.54 6.44 3.66
C GLN A 58 -7.10 6.95 3.83
N ARG A 59 -6.68 7.97 3.08
CA ARG A 59 -5.41 8.68 3.28
C ARG A 59 -5.40 9.48 4.57
N GLU A 60 -6.52 10.09 4.95
CA GLU A 60 -6.65 10.78 6.24
C GLU A 60 -6.58 9.81 7.42
N LEU A 61 -7.22 8.64 7.32
CA LEU A 61 -7.08 7.57 8.30
C LEU A 61 -5.63 7.06 8.37
N ALA A 62 -4.98 6.83 7.22
CA ALA A 62 -3.58 6.44 7.16
C ALA A 62 -2.69 7.47 7.85
N ARG A 63 -2.91 8.77 7.63
CA ARG A 63 -2.18 9.85 8.30
C ARG A 63 -2.36 9.81 9.81
N GLN A 64 -3.57 9.56 10.32
CA GLN A 64 -3.81 9.43 11.75
C GLN A 64 -3.05 8.24 12.34
N ALA A 65 -3.09 7.08 11.69
CA ALA A 65 -2.32 5.92 12.08
C ALA A 65 -0.81 6.20 12.03
N MET A 66 -0.30 6.86 10.99
CA MET A 66 1.11 7.23 10.88
C MET A 66 1.57 8.15 12.02
N ARG A 67 0.72 9.08 12.47
CA ARG A 67 1.03 9.90 13.66
C ARG A 67 1.02 9.09 14.95
N MET A 68 0.11 8.12 15.08
CA MET A 68 0.06 7.23 16.23
C MET A 68 1.33 6.36 16.35
N PHE A 69 1.93 5.96 15.23
CA PHE A 69 3.12 5.11 15.17
C PHE A 69 4.40 5.89 14.80
N GLU A 70 4.43 7.21 15.04
CA GLU A 70 5.51 8.10 14.59
C GLU A 70 6.91 7.65 15.03
N GLU A 71 7.04 7.09 16.24
CA GLU A 71 8.32 6.58 16.75
C GLU A 71 8.93 5.46 15.89
N PHE A 72 8.09 4.73 15.15
CA PHE A 72 8.52 3.67 14.22
C PHE A 72 8.70 4.17 12.78
N ARG A 73 8.69 5.49 12.56
CA ARG A 73 8.91 6.14 11.25
C ARG A 73 8.07 5.53 10.12
N PRO A 74 6.74 5.55 10.24
CA PRO A 74 5.85 4.79 9.37
C PRO A 74 5.89 5.28 7.92
N ARG A 75 5.73 4.36 6.99
CA ARG A 75 5.62 4.63 5.56
C ARG A 75 4.35 4.04 4.99
N LEU A 76 3.49 4.87 4.41
CA LEU A 76 2.31 4.41 3.68
C LEU A 76 2.73 3.80 2.35
N VAL A 77 2.15 2.65 1.99
CA VAL A 77 2.45 1.92 0.76
C VAL A 77 1.19 1.40 0.06
N GLY A 78 1.36 0.88 -1.15
CA GLY A 78 0.30 0.20 -1.90
C GLY A 78 -0.72 1.16 -2.53
N ALA A 79 -1.97 0.71 -2.59
CA ALA A 79 -3.03 1.35 -3.38
C ALA A 79 -3.36 2.78 -2.95
N LEU A 80 -3.17 3.13 -1.67
CA LEU A 80 -3.38 4.49 -1.18
C LEU A 80 -2.30 5.47 -1.64
N VAL A 81 -1.07 4.99 -1.91
CA VAL A 81 -0.02 5.82 -2.52
C VAL A 81 -0.34 6.03 -4.00
N ARG A 82 -0.63 4.95 -4.74
CA ARG A 82 -0.86 5.00 -6.19
C ARG A 82 -2.22 5.59 -6.58
N GLY A 83 -3.20 5.57 -5.68
CA GLY A 83 -4.58 5.96 -5.99
C GLY A 83 -5.32 4.96 -6.89
N ASP A 84 -4.77 3.76 -7.07
CA ASP A 84 -5.28 2.75 -8.02
C ASP A 84 -6.23 1.71 -7.37
N GLY A 85 -6.45 1.78 -6.07
CA GLY A 85 -7.47 0.99 -5.35
C GLY A 85 -7.25 -0.53 -5.41
N PRO A 86 -8.01 -1.33 -4.64
CA PRO A 86 -9.04 -0.94 -3.68
C PRO A 86 -8.48 -0.23 -2.43
N PHE A 87 -9.34 0.51 -1.71
CA PHE A 87 -8.96 1.34 -0.56
C PHE A 87 -9.47 0.80 0.78
N GLU A 88 -9.66 -0.51 0.89
CA GLU A 88 -10.27 -1.15 2.09
C GLU A 88 -9.25 -1.47 3.19
N ARG A 89 -7.96 -1.35 2.86
CA ARG A 89 -6.86 -1.61 3.77
C ARG A 89 -5.84 -0.48 3.70
N VAL A 90 -5.43 -0.02 4.88
CA VAL A 90 -4.26 0.83 5.05
C VAL A 90 -3.08 -0.08 5.37
N ARG A 91 -2.03 -0.05 4.54
CA ARG A 91 -0.77 -0.76 4.83
C ARG A 91 0.33 0.23 5.16
N LEU A 92 0.93 0.07 6.34
CA LEU A 92 2.08 0.84 6.80
C LEU A 92 3.29 -0.07 6.98
N LEU A 93 4.44 0.36 6.48
CA LEU A 93 5.72 -0.22 6.86
C LEU A 93 6.25 0.54 8.08
N LEU A 94 6.55 -0.19 9.16
CA LEU A 94 7.13 0.34 10.39
C LEU A 94 8.58 -0.12 10.50
N PHE A 95 9.46 0.75 10.99
CA PHE A 95 10.87 0.45 11.22
C PHE A 95 11.11 0.36 12.72
N ALA A 96 11.19 -0.87 13.22
CA ALA A 96 11.41 -1.17 14.63
C ALA A 96 12.63 -2.08 14.81
N GLU A 97 13.21 -2.07 16.01
CA GLU A 97 14.25 -3.03 16.37
C GLU A 97 13.67 -4.44 16.45
N THR A 98 12.48 -4.59 17.02
CA THR A 98 11.77 -5.86 17.12
C THR A 98 10.25 -5.67 16.98
N PRO A 99 9.50 -6.69 16.56
CA PRO A 99 8.04 -6.64 16.49
C PRO A 99 7.38 -6.40 17.85
N GLU A 100 7.97 -6.90 18.94
CA GLU A 100 7.43 -6.78 20.30
C GLU A 100 7.31 -5.32 20.74
N LYS A 101 8.20 -4.43 20.29
CA LYS A 101 8.08 -2.98 20.56
C LYS A 101 6.78 -2.41 19.98
N VAL A 102 6.41 -2.83 18.77
CA VAL A 102 5.15 -2.41 18.13
C VAL A 102 3.94 -3.03 18.84
N ALA A 103 4.04 -4.31 19.26
CA ALA A 103 2.98 -4.98 20.01
C ALA A 103 2.73 -4.31 21.37
N MET A 104 3.80 -3.94 22.09
CA MET A 104 3.70 -3.21 23.35
C MET A 104 3.05 -1.83 23.15
N HIS A 105 3.42 -1.11 22.08
CA HIS A 105 2.81 0.18 21.74
C HIS A 105 1.30 0.10 21.47
N LEU A 106 0.85 -1.00 20.84
CA LEU A 106 -0.57 -1.32 20.64
C LEU A 106 -1.25 -1.64 21.97
N ALA A 107 -0.61 -2.47 22.82
CA ALA A 107 -1.12 -2.86 24.13
C ALA A 107 -1.30 -1.67 25.07
N ASP A 108 -0.32 -0.76 25.14
CA ASP A 108 -0.37 0.45 25.97
C ASP A 108 -1.55 1.35 25.59
N ARG A 109 -1.98 1.29 24.34
CA ARG A 109 -3.14 2.03 23.80
C ARG A 109 -4.44 1.23 23.83
N HIS A 110 -4.42 0.02 24.38
CA HIS A 110 -5.56 -0.90 24.44
C HIS A 110 -6.16 -1.19 23.05
N ILE A 111 -5.33 -1.20 22.01
CA ILE A 111 -5.77 -1.51 20.64
C ILE A 111 -5.68 -3.03 20.46
N PRO A 112 -6.77 -3.76 20.23
CA PRO A 112 -6.70 -5.18 19.93
C PRO A 112 -6.09 -5.39 18.54
N TRP A 113 -5.12 -6.30 18.44
CA TRP A 113 -4.51 -6.68 17.17
C TRP A 113 -4.54 -8.19 16.94
N ARG A 114 -4.36 -8.57 15.68
CA ARG A 114 -4.10 -9.94 15.26
C ARG A 114 -2.74 -10.02 14.59
N GLU A 115 -1.97 -11.03 14.93
CA GLU A 115 -0.68 -11.30 14.29
C GLU A 115 -0.86 -11.93 12.91
N SER A 116 0.09 -11.67 12.04
CA SER A 116 0.16 -12.19 10.69
C SER A 116 1.59 -12.09 10.17
N GLU A 117 1.82 -12.64 8.99
CA GLU A 117 3.06 -12.46 8.25
C GLU A 117 2.72 -12.11 6.80
N ILE A 118 3.53 -11.24 6.21
CA ILE A 118 3.41 -10.91 4.78
C ILE A 118 4.73 -11.15 4.06
N GLU A 119 4.65 -11.68 2.83
CA GLU A 119 5.81 -11.84 1.97
C GLU A 119 6.13 -10.51 1.27
N LEU A 120 7.35 -10.01 1.45
CA LEU A 120 7.88 -8.83 0.76
C LEU A 120 8.99 -9.23 -0.20
N HIS A 121 9.03 -8.55 -1.35
CA HIS A 121 10.04 -8.76 -2.38
C HIS A 121 11.19 -7.77 -2.17
N TYR A 122 12.42 -8.22 -2.39
CA TYR A 122 13.65 -7.42 -2.22
C TYR A 122 14.54 -7.49 -3.47
N SER A 123 15.66 -6.78 -3.44
CA SER A 123 16.67 -6.90 -4.50
C SER A 123 17.19 -8.34 -4.64
N GLY A 124 17.70 -8.67 -5.83
CA GLY A 124 18.20 -10.01 -6.14
C GLY A 124 17.13 -11.10 -6.21
N GLY A 125 15.84 -10.72 -6.31
CA GLY A 125 14.72 -11.68 -6.38
C GLY A 125 14.38 -12.36 -5.05
N ARG A 126 15.00 -11.90 -3.95
CA ARG A 126 14.74 -12.42 -2.61
C ARG A 126 13.31 -12.12 -2.17
N ARG A 127 12.72 -13.06 -1.44
CA ARG A 127 11.41 -12.93 -0.80
C ARG A 127 11.55 -13.28 0.66
N LEU A 128 11.10 -12.38 1.53
CA LEU A 128 11.22 -12.56 2.97
C LEU A 128 9.84 -12.35 3.60
N ALA A 129 9.44 -13.30 4.45
CA ALA A 129 8.30 -13.12 5.33
C ALA A 129 8.64 -12.06 6.38
N ARG A 130 7.72 -11.14 6.60
CA ARG A 130 7.84 -10.08 7.61
C ARG A 130 6.65 -10.14 8.55
N PRO A 131 6.88 -10.05 9.88
CA PRO A 131 5.80 -10.02 10.84
C PRO A 131 4.93 -8.79 10.60
N ALA A 132 3.64 -8.98 10.81
CA ALA A 132 2.63 -7.95 10.64
C ALA A 132 1.58 -8.00 11.74
N PHE A 133 1.07 -6.84 12.12
CA PHE A 133 -0.08 -6.71 13.03
C PHE A 133 -1.24 -6.06 12.29
N LEU A 134 -2.42 -6.64 12.47
CA LEU A 134 -3.67 -6.13 11.91
C LEU A 134 -4.56 -5.66 13.04
N PHE A 135 -5.05 -4.43 12.94
CA PHE A 135 -6.12 -3.93 13.81
C PHE A 135 -7.19 -3.24 12.98
N VAL A 136 -8.34 -3.02 13.58
CA VAL A 136 -9.48 -2.36 12.93
C VAL A 136 -9.64 -0.96 13.50
N ALA A 137 -9.68 0.03 12.62
CA ALA A 137 -9.95 1.43 12.95
C ALA A 137 -11.25 1.86 12.25
N GLY A 138 -12.34 1.94 13.02
CA GLY A 138 -13.69 2.08 12.46
C GLY A 138 -14.05 0.84 11.65
N GLU A 139 -14.15 0.99 10.32
CA GLU A 139 -14.41 -0.11 9.39
C GLU A 139 -13.17 -0.51 8.56
N THR A 140 -12.08 0.21 8.70
CA THR A 140 -10.86 -0.03 7.91
C THR A 140 -9.90 -0.94 8.66
N THR A 141 -9.38 -1.94 7.96
CA THR A 141 -8.24 -2.72 8.46
C THR A 141 -6.94 -1.94 8.25
N VAL A 142 -6.17 -1.77 9.33
CA VAL A 142 -4.81 -1.23 9.29
C VAL A 142 -3.83 -2.39 9.49
N GLU A 143 -2.92 -2.56 8.54
CA GLU A 143 -1.89 -3.60 8.52
C GLU A 143 -0.51 -2.95 8.70
N LEU A 144 0.11 -3.23 9.85
CA LEU A 144 1.42 -2.75 10.24
C LEU A 144 2.44 -3.83 9.92
N VAL A 145 3.34 -3.57 8.98
CA VAL A 145 4.39 -4.52 8.58
C VAL A 145 5.69 -4.08 9.22
N ILE A 146 6.33 -4.95 9.98
CA ILE A 146 7.52 -4.61 10.73
C ILE A 146 8.77 -4.94 9.90
N LEU A 147 9.59 -3.92 9.69
CA LEU A 147 10.91 -4.00 9.08
C LEU A 147 11.98 -3.70 10.13
N GLU A 148 13.13 -4.33 9.96
CA GLU A 148 14.32 -4.02 10.76
C GLU A 148 14.79 -2.59 10.49
N ALA A 149 15.28 -1.90 11.52
CA ALA A 149 15.80 -0.54 11.41
C ALA A 149 16.90 -0.36 10.34
N GLY A 150 17.65 -1.43 10.01
CA GLY A 150 18.68 -1.44 8.96
C GLY A 150 18.17 -1.56 7.51
N SER A 151 16.86 -1.75 7.30
CA SER A 151 16.26 -2.04 5.98
C SER A 151 16.29 -0.86 4.99
N HIS A 152 16.90 0.27 5.34
CA HIS A 152 16.95 1.48 4.51
C HIS A 152 17.82 1.31 3.26
N SER A 153 18.85 0.44 3.32
CA SER A 153 19.78 0.20 2.21
C SER A 153 19.21 -0.71 1.12
N ASP A 154 18.28 -1.60 1.47
CA ASP A 154 17.55 -2.44 0.51
C ASP A 154 16.05 -2.44 0.83
N PRO A 155 15.32 -1.39 0.42
CA PRO A 155 13.88 -1.31 0.68
C PRO A 155 13.11 -2.35 -0.14
N PRO A 156 11.89 -2.73 0.29
CA PRO A 156 11.02 -3.59 -0.47
C PRO A 156 10.82 -3.10 -1.92
N ARG A 157 10.73 -4.05 -2.83
CA ARG A 157 10.46 -3.85 -4.26
C ARG A 157 8.96 -3.88 -4.50
N ASP A 158 8.52 -3.07 -5.45
CA ASP A 158 7.14 -3.08 -5.90
C ASP A 158 6.83 -4.42 -6.60
N PRO A 159 5.84 -5.21 -6.13
CA PRO A 159 5.46 -6.45 -6.81
C PRO A 159 4.91 -6.20 -8.22
N LEU A 160 4.33 -5.03 -8.49
CA LEU A 160 3.78 -4.68 -9.79
C LEU A 160 4.89 -4.31 -10.77
N THR A 161 5.65 -3.27 -10.47
CA THR A 161 6.64 -2.72 -11.41
C THR A 161 8.02 -3.37 -11.31
N GLY A 162 8.33 -4.07 -10.21
CA GLY A 162 9.68 -4.55 -9.90
C GLY A 162 10.66 -3.46 -9.49
N GLY A 163 10.25 -2.20 -9.58
CA GLY A 163 11.01 -1.04 -9.16
C GLY A 163 11.06 -0.91 -7.64
N ARG A 164 11.50 0.25 -7.18
CA ARG A 164 11.39 0.62 -5.77
C ARG A 164 9.91 0.72 -5.40
N MET A 165 9.52 0.14 -4.26
CA MET A 165 8.16 0.29 -3.77
C MET A 165 7.86 1.78 -3.53
N PRO A 166 6.76 2.34 -4.07
CA PRO A 166 6.32 3.68 -3.73
C PRO A 166 5.95 3.76 -2.25
N MET A 167 6.53 4.72 -1.54
CA MET A 167 6.35 4.92 -0.11
C MET A 167 6.18 6.40 0.19
N LEU A 168 5.22 6.76 1.04
CA LEU A 168 5.07 8.13 1.55
C LEU A 168 5.36 8.15 3.05
N ASP A 169 6.16 9.11 3.52
CA ASP A 169 6.12 9.50 4.93
C ASP A 169 4.92 10.40 5.21
N THR A 170 4.74 10.71 6.50
CA THR A 170 3.69 11.58 6.98
C THR A 170 3.73 12.95 6.29
N ALA A 171 4.92 13.53 6.09
CA ALA A 171 5.05 14.84 5.46
C ALA A 171 4.61 14.81 3.98
N ALA A 172 5.05 13.81 3.21
CA ALA A 172 4.63 13.65 1.83
C ALA A 172 3.13 13.35 1.70
N LEU A 173 2.56 12.57 2.64
CA LEU A 173 1.12 12.33 2.70
C LEU A 173 0.33 13.60 3.05
N ASP A 174 0.85 14.42 3.96
CA ASP A 174 0.23 15.70 4.35
C ASP A 174 0.17 16.64 3.14
N THR A 175 1.26 16.77 2.37
CA THR A 175 1.27 17.52 1.10
C THR A 175 0.23 17.00 0.12
N LEU A 176 0.10 15.67 0.00
CA LEU A 176 -0.83 15.04 -0.92
C LEU A 176 -2.32 15.23 -0.51
N LEU A 177 -2.58 15.46 0.77
CA LEU A 177 -3.92 15.74 1.31
C LEU A 177 -4.30 17.23 1.28
N GLN A 178 -3.34 18.13 1.03
CA GLN A 178 -3.66 19.53 0.83
C GLN A 178 -4.60 19.66 -0.39
N PRO A 179 -5.69 20.43 -0.30
CA PRO A 179 -6.51 20.72 -1.46
C PRO A 179 -5.61 21.35 -2.53
N GLY A 180 -5.58 20.76 -3.72
CA GLY A 180 -4.74 21.25 -4.82
C GLY A 180 -5.07 22.72 -5.09
N THR A 181 -4.06 23.57 -4.94
CA THR A 181 -4.16 24.95 -5.42
C THR A 181 -4.05 24.92 -6.93
N GLY A 182 -5.20 24.78 -7.61
CA GLY A 182 -5.34 25.07 -9.05
C GLY A 182 -4.86 23.99 -10.01
#